data_AF-A0A8T4UZ88-F1
#
_entry.id   AF-A0A8T4UZ88-F1
#
_cell.length_a   1.000
_cell.length_b   1.000
_cell.length_c   1.000
_cell.angle_alpha   90.00
_cell.angle_beta   90.00
_cell.angle_gamma   90.00
#
_symmetry.space_group_name_H-M   'P 1'
#
loop_
_entity.id
_entity.type
_entity.pdbx_description
1 polymer ?
#
loop_
_entity_poly.entity_id
_entity_poly.type
_entity_poly.pdbx_seq_one_letter_code
_entity_poly.pdbx_strand_id
1 'polypeptide(L)'
;MKKRKNEEEYEIKWWKDWLEADLLEKEKMVEKLPIVNEMCDFIHWKKIPNKIRKHLLVITLNGFFEDLESAMYTKMRNEKKR
;
A
#
# COMPACT_ATOMS: atom_id res chain seq x y z
N MET A 1 24.47 -11.47 0.55
CA MET A 1 24.41 -10.22 -0.25
C MET A 1 23.40 -10.25 -1.39
N LYS A 2 23.17 -11.35 -2.12
CA LYS A 2 22.19 -11.39 -3.23
C LYS A 2 20.72 -11.15 -2.83
N LYS A 3 20.30 -11.52 -1.61
CA LYS A 3 18.89 -11.45 -1.19
C LYS A 3 18.36 -10.01 -1.01
N ARG A 4 19.13 -9.12 -0.35
CA ARG A 4 18.76 -7.71 -0.16
C ARG A 4 18.61 -6.93 -1.46
N LYS A 5 19.48 -7.20 -2.44
CA LYS A 5 19.42 -6.52 -3.74
C LYS A 5 18.11 -6.81 -4.49
N ASN A 6 17.61 -8.04 -4.40
CA ASN A 6 16.33 -8.41 -5.00
C ASN A 6 15.13 -7.82 -4.25
N GLU A 7 15.23 -7.62 -2.93
CA GLU A 7 14.19 -6.98 -2.10
C GLU A 7 14.08 -5.48 -2.43
N GLU A 8 15.20 -4.77 -2.55
CA GLU A 8 15.24 -3.36 -2.98
C GLU A 8 14.65 -3.17 -4.39
N GLU A 9 14.98 -4.07 -5.34
CA GLU A 9 14.42 -4.04 -6.70
C GLU A 9 12.90 -4.28 -6.71
N TYR A 10 12.40 -5.15 -5.82
CA TYR A 10 10.97 -5.41 -5.65
C TYR A 10 10.22 -4.21 -5.08
N GLU A 11 10.74 -3.58 -4.02
CA GLU A 11 10.13 -2.40 -3.40
C GLU A 11 10.06 -1.22 -4.37
N ILE A 12 11.15 -0.96 -5.10
CA ILE A 12 11.20 0.08 -6.13
C ILE A 12 10.18 -0.20 -7.23
N LYS A 13 10.07 -1.45 -7.68
CA LYS A 13 9.10 -1.82 -8.70
C LYS A 13 7.66 -1.60 -8.21
N TRP A 14 7.34 -2.07 -7.00
CA TRP A 14 6.00 -1.92 -6.45
C TRP A 14 5.55 -0.46 -6.38
N TRP A 15 6.44 0.43 -5.93
CA TRP A 15 6.14 1.87 -5.88
C TRP A 15 6.00 2.52 -7.25
N LYS A 16 6.79 2.10 -8.25
CA LYS A 16 6.61 2.55 -9.63
C LYS A 16 5.25 2.14 -10.19
N ASP A 17 4.94 0.85 -10.05
CA ASP A 17 3.65 0.29 -10.47
C ASP A 17 2.50 1.02 -9.76
N TRP A 18 2.64 1.34 -8.47
CA TRP A 18 1.65 2.11 -7.70
C TRP A 18 1.42 3.51 -8.26
N LEU A 19 2.49 4.25 -8.55
CA LEU A 19 2.39 5.63 -9.04
C LEU A 19 1.78 5.73 -10.45
N GLU A 20 1.91 4.67 -11.25
CA GLU A 20 1.39 4.60 -12.62
C GLU A 20 -0.03 3.99 -12.69
N ALA A 21 -0.45 3.26 -11.66
CA ALA A 21 -1.73 2.54 -11.61
C ALA A 21 -2.95 3.48 -11.45
N ASP A 22 -4.08 3.07 -12.04
CA ASP A 22 -5.38 3.68 -11.75
C ASP A 22 -5.93 3.25 -10.38
N LEU A 23 -7.06 3.85 -9.95
CA LEU A 23 -7.65 3.59 -8.62
C LEU A 23 -8.03 2.11 -8.41
N LEU A 24 -8.55 1.45 -9.45
CA LEU A 24 -8.97 0.04 -9.35
C LEU A 24 -7.76 -0.89 -9.30
N GLU A 25 -6.71 -0.55 -10.03
CA GLU A 25 -5.43 -1.26 -10.00
C GLU A 25 -4.74 -1.10 -8.64
N LYS A 26 -4.70 0.11 -8.09
CA LYS A 26 -4.20 0.40 -6.73
C LYS A 26 -4.90 -0.45 -5.68
N GLU A 27 -6.23 -0.54 -5.72
CA GLU A 27 -6.99 -1.39 -4.80
C GLU A 27 -6.60 -2.87 -4.91
N LYS A 28 -6.47 -3.39 -6.12
CA LYS A 28 -6.02 -4.78 -6.36
C LYS A 28 -4.58 -5.01 -5.92
N MET A 29 -3.72 -4.00 -6.00
CA MET A 29 -2.33 -4.09 -5.53
C MET A 29 -2.29 -4.21 -4.00
N VAL A 30 -3.07 -3.40 -3.29
CA VAL A 30 -3.14 -3.45 -1.83
C VAL A 30 -3.80 -4.73 -1.34
N GLU A 31 -4.85 -5.22 -2.00
CA GLU A 31 -5.48 -6.50 -1.65
C GLU A 31 -4.51 -7.69 -1.68
N LYS A 32 -3.49 -7.63 -2.54
CA LYS A 32 -2.46 -8.68 -2.67
C LYS A 32 -1.36 -8.59 -1.59
N LEU A 33 -1.32 -7.54 -0.79
CA LEU A 33 -0.30 -7.40 0.24
C LEU A 33 -0.48 -8.47 1.34
N PRO A 34 0.60 -9.15 1.76
CA PRO A 34 0.52 -10.20 2.79
C PRO A 34 -0.13 -9.71 4.10
N ILE A 35 0.15 -8.46 4.47
CA ILE A 35 -0.38 -7.82 5.68
C ILE A 35 -1.91 -7.81 5.75
N VAL A 36 -2.61 -7.75 4.60
CA VAL A 36 -4.08 -7.77 4.57
C VAL A 36 -4.62 -9.10 5.10
N ASN A 37 -4.00 -10.21 4.72
CA ASN A 37 -4.38 -11.53 5.22
C ASN A 37 -3.95 -11.71 6.67
N GLU A 38 -2.71 -11.36 7.01
CA GLU A 38 -2.17 -11.49 8.37
C GLU A 38 -2.98 -10.68 9.40
N MET A 39 -3.38 -9.45 9.06
CA MET A 39 -4.22 -8.63 9.93
C MET A 39 -5.64 -9.17 10.08
N CYS A 40 -6.22 -9.79 9.04
CA CYS A 40 -7.52 -10.44 9.16
C CYS A 40 -7.49 -11.63 10.14
N ASP A 41 -6.35 -12.32 10.22
CA ASP A 41 -6.18 -13.48 11.10
C ASP A 41 -5.83 -13.05 12.53
N PHE A 42 -5.04 -11.98 12.68
CA PHE A 42 -4.62 -11.44 13.97
C PHE A 42 -5.76 -10.73 14.71
N ILE A 43 -6.59 -9.97 14.00
CA ILE A 43 -7.62 -9.16 14.65
C ILE A 43 -8.87 -10.02 14.87
N HIS A 44 -9.24 -10.20 16.15
CA HIS A 44 -10.46 -10.90 16.56
C HIS A 44 -11.76 -10.13 16.26
N TRP A 45 -12.03 -9.88 14.98
CA TRP A 45 -13.31 -9.34 14.50
C TRP A 45 -14.37 -10.43 14.41
N LYS A 46 -14.67 -11.10 15.55
CA LYS A 46 -15.53 -12.28 15.65
C LYS A 46 -16.96 -12.10 15.09
N LYS A 47 -17.39 -10.87 14.81
CA LYS A 47 -18.74 -10.56 14.28
C LYS A 47 -18.75 -10.05 12.83
N ILE A 48 -17.59 -9.84 12.19
CA ILE A 48 -17.53 -9.25 10.85
C ILE A 48 -17.12 -10.31 9.81
N PRO A 49 -17.90 -10.50 8.72
CA PRO A 49 -17.55 -11.43 7.64
C PRO A 49 -16.17 -11.12 7.04
N ASN A 50 -15.35 -12.15 6.82
CA ASN A 50 -13.96 -12.02 6.36
C ASN A 50 -13.78 -11.10 5.13
N LYS A 51 -14.72 -11.15 4.18
CA LYS A 51 -14.73 -10.30 3.00
C LYS A 51 -14.80 -8.80 3.34
N ILE A 52 -15.66 -8.43 4.28
CA ILE A 52 -15.79 -7.05 4.76
C ILE A 52 -14.53 -6.63 5.50
N ARG A 53 -13.93 -7.56 6.27
CA ARG A 53 -12.69 -7.31 7.02
C ARG A 53 -11.54 -6.93 6.10
N LYS A 54 -11.31 -7.74 5.08
CA LYS A 54 -10.29 -7.49 4.06
C LYS A 54 -10.55 -6.16 3.35
N HIS A 55 -11.78 -5.91 2.93
CA HIS A 55 -12.12 -4.67 2.25
C HIS A 55 -11.85 -3.42 3.10
N LEU A 56 -12.19 -3.45 4.40
CA LEU A 56 -11.88 -2.34 5.32
C LEU A 56 -10.38 -2.10 5.46
N LEU A 57 -9.57 -3.16 5.56
CA LEU A 57 -8.12 -3.05 5.61
C LEU A 57 -7.56 -2.49 4.30
N VAL A 58 -8.05 -2.96 3.15
CA VAL A 58 -7.64 -2.48 1.82
C VAL A 58 -7.93 -0.99 1.67
N ILE A 59 -9.14 -0.54 2.02
CA ILE A 59 -9.49 0.89 1.98
C ILE A 59 -8.57 1.71 2.89
N THR A 60 -8.31 1.22 4.10
CA THR A 60 -7.45 1.92 5.08
C THR A 60 -6.02 2.07 4.56
N LEU A 61 -5.46 0.99 4.00
CA LEU A 61 -4.11 0.98 3.46
C LEU A 61 -3.99 1.81 2.17
N ASN A 62 -5.00 1.77 1.29
CA ASN A 62 -5.05 2.63 0.12
C ASN A 62 -4.97 4.11 0.52
N GLY A 63 -5.83 4.55 1.45
CA GLY A 63 -5.82 5.93 1.93
C GLY A 63 -4.48 6.34 2.54
N PHE A 64 -3.86 5.45 3.32
CA PHE A 64 -2.52 5.68 3.86
C PHE A 64 -1.46 5.89 2.76
N PHE A 65 -1.47 5.08 1.71
CA PHE A 65 -0.52 5.23 0.60
C PHE A 65 -0.77 6.48 -0.24
N GLU A 66 -2.04 6.86 -0.46
CA GLU A 66 -2.40 8.12 -1.12
C GLU A 66 -1.94 9.35 -0.32
N ASP A 67 -2.11 9.34 0.99
CA ASP A 67 -1.62 10.41 1.87
C ASP A 67 -0.10 10.51 1.83
N LEU A 68 0.61 9.38 1.82
CA LEU A 68 2.06 9.34 1.71
C LEU A 68 2.54 9.90 0.36
N GLU A 69 1.91 9.48 -0.74
CA GLU A 69 2.18 9.98 -2.09
C GLU A 69 2.02 11.51 -2.14
N SER A 70 0.91 12.02 -1.64
CA SER A 70 0.61 13.46 -1.58
C SER A 70 1.62 14.25 -0.74
N ALA A 71 2.01 13.70 0.42
CA ALA A 71 3.01 14.32 1.29
C ALA A 71 4.39 14.40 0.62
N MET A 72 4.78 13.34 -0.11
CA MET A 72 6.05 13.29 -0.85
C MET A 72 6.09 14.31 -1.98
N TYR A 73 5.04 14.39 -2.80
CA TYR A 73 4.96 15.41 -3.85
C TYR A 73 4.98 16.84 -3.30
N THR A 74 4.27 17.07 -2.18
CA THR A 74 4.27 18.36 -1.50
C THR A 74 5.68 18.77 -1.04
N LYS A 75 6.41 17.83 -0.42
CA LYS A 75 7.80 18.06 0.01
C LYS A 75 8.71 18.40 -1.18
N MET A 76 8.69 17.60 -2.24
CA MET A 76 9.50 17.82 -3.44
C MET A 76 9.23 19.19 -4.09
N ARG A 77 7.95 19.60 -4.14
CA ARG A 77 7.56 20.91 -4.67
C ARG A 77 8.14 22.06 -3.85
N ASN A 78 8.16 21.92 -2.53
CA ASN A 78 8.68 22.95 -1.63
C ASN A 78 10.22 23.04 -1.68
N GLU A 79 10.91 21.92 -1.89
CA GLU A 79 12.36 21.87 -2.08
C GLU A 79 12.79 22.55 -3.38
N LYS A 80 12.06 22.37 -4.48
CA LYS A 80 12.33 23.06 -5.77
C LYS A 80 12.16 24.59 -5.72
N LYS A 81 11.49 25.13 -4.71
CA LYS A 81 11.25 26.57 -4.54
C LYS A 81 12.31 27.26 -3.66
N ARG A 82 13.19 26.50 -3.02
CA ARG A 82 14.35 27.00 -2.26
C ARG A 82 15.59 27.00 -3.12
#